data_AF-A0A1F1UY05-F1
#
_entry.id   AF-A0A1F1UY05-F1
#
_cell.length_a   1.000
_cell.length_b   1.000
_cell.length_c   1.000
_cell.angle_alpha   90.00
_cell.angle_beta   90.00
_cell.angle_gamma   90.00
#
_symmetry.space_group_name_H-M   'P 1'
#
loop_
_entity.id
_entity.type
_entity.pdbx_description
1 polymer ?
#
loop_
_entity_poly.entity_id
_entity_poly.type
_entity_poly.pdbx_seq_one_letter_code
_entity_poly.pdbx_strand_id
1 'polypeptide(L)' 'MANEDKGKFLTVAEVAEIMRVSKMTVYRLLHSGELPAVRVGRSFRVNETAVSEYLESSVYDVG' A
#
# COMPACT_ATOMS: atom_id res chain seq x y z
N MET A 1 6.83 25.54 -0.71
CA MET A 1 5.80 24.53 -1.00
C MET A 1 6.14 23.30 -0.19
N ALA A 2 5.53 23.09 0.98
CA ALA A 2 5.84 21.97 1.86
C ALA A 2 4.64 21.66 2.76
N ASN A 3 3.51 21.36 2.13
CA ASN A 3 2.33 20.79 2.79
C ASN A 3 1.64 19.95 1.73
N GLU A 4 1.86 18.63 1.70
CA GLU A 4 0.85 17.68 1.18
C GLU A 4 1.09 16.19 1.45
N ASP A 5 2.15 15.78 2.14
CA ASP A 5 2.39 14.36 2.46
C ASP A 5 1.97 13.95 3.89
N LYS A 6 0.95 14.61 4.46
CA LYS A 6 0.43 14.27 5.78
C LYS A 6 -0.85 13.43 5.68
N GLY A 7 -0.68 12.13 5.50
CA GLY A 7 -1.63 11.15 6.05
C GLY A 7 -2.83 10.79 5.18
N LYS A 8 -2.69 10.75 3.85
CA LYS A 8 -3.68 10.05 3.03
C LYS A 8 -3.57 8.55 3.27
N PHE A 9 -4.64 8.00 3.84
CA PHE A 9 -4.81 6.58 4.05
C PHE A 9 -5.71 6.02 2.96
N LEU A 10 -5.17 5.06 2.23
CA LEU A 10 -5.86 4.34 1.17
C LEU A 10 -6.50 3.07 1.74
N THR A 11 -7.66 2.72 1.20
CA THR A 11 -8.28 1.43 1.42
C THR A 11 -7.57 0.35 0.60
N VAL A 12 -7.75 -0.91 1.00
CA VAL A 12 -7.26 -2.07 0.24
C VAL A 12 -7.74 -2.06 -1.22
N ALA A 13 -8.94 -1.52 -1.48
CA ALA A 13 -9.47 -1.43 -2.83
C ALA A 13 -8.71 -0.40 -3.68
N GLU A 14 -8.48 0.80 -3.14
CA GLU A 14 -7.74 1.85 -3.84
C GLU A 14 -6.29 1.43 -4.10
N VAL A 15 -5.63 0.79 -3.13
CA VAL A 15 -4.29 0.24 -3.31
C VAL A 15 -4.26 -0.80 -4.42
N ALA A 16 -5.26 -1.69 -4.48
CA ALA A 16 -5.37 -2.70 -5.53
C ALA A 16 -5.52 -2.07 -6.93
N GLU A 17 -6.27 -0.97 -7.04
CA GLU A 17 -6.43 -0.23 -8.29
C GLU A 17 -5.13 0.47 -8.72
N ILE A 18 -4.42 1.09 -7.78
CA ILE A 18 -3.13 1.77 -8.02
C ILE A 18 -2.07 0.76 -8.49
N MET A 19 -1.94 -0.35 -7.74
CA MET A 19 -0.94 -1.39 -8.03
C MET A 19 -1.35 -2.32 -9.19
N ARG A 20 -2.58 -2.19 -9.72
CA ARG A 20 -3.16 -3.07 -10.74
C ARG A 20 -3.14 -4.56 -10.36
N VAL A 21 -3.40 -4.86 -9.10
CA VAL A 21 -3.45 -6.23 -8.57
C VAL A 21 -4.82 -6.57 -7.99
N SER A 22 -5.05 -7.85 -7.69
CA SER A 22 -6.25 -8.25 -6.96
C SER A 22 -6.21 -7.77 -5.49
N LYS A 23 -7.38 -7.55 -4.87
CA LYS A 23 -7.47 -7.29 -3.42
C LYS A 23 -6.82 -8.39 -2.59
N MET A 24 -6.88 -9.63 -3.06
CA MET A 24 -6.24 -10.77 -2.41
C MET A 24 -4.71 -10.61 -2.37
N THR A 25 -4.10 -10.12 -3.46
CA THR A 25 -2.67 -9.80 -3.49
C THR A 25 -2.32 -8.76 -2.44
N VAL A 26 -3.09 -7.67 -2.35
CA VAL A 26 -2.89 -6.64 -1.32
C VAL A 26 -3.02 -7.25 0.07
N TYR A 27 -4.06 -8.06 0.34
CA TYR A 27 -4.19 -8.75 1.62
C TYR A 27 -3.01 -9.66 1.93
N ARG A 28 -2.45 -10.37 0.94
CA ARG A 28 -1.23 -11.18 1.16
C ARG A 28 -0.06 -10.32 1.60
N LEU A 29 0.19 -9.20 0.91
CA LEU A 29 1.26 -8.26 1.25
C LEU A 29 1.10 -7.66 2.66
N LEU A 30 -0.15 -7.36 3.04
CA LEU A 30 -0.45 -6.91 4.40
C LEU A 30 -0.19 -7.98 5.46
N HIS A 31 -0.51 -9.24 5.17
CA HIS A 31 -0.29 -10.35 6.12
C HIS A 31 1.16 -10.84 6.13
N SER A 32 1.91 -10.70 5.04
CA SER A 32 3.35 -10.98 5.00
C SER A 32 4.18 -9.88 5.67
N GLY A 33 3.59 -8.70 5.87
CA GLY A 33 4.26 -7.54 6.46
C GLY A 33 5.09 -6.74 5.45
N GLU A 34 5.03 -7.09 4.16
CA GLU A 34 5.72 -6.38 3.09
C GLU A 34 5.11 -5.00 2.81
N LEU A 35 3.80 -4.84 3.05
CA LEU A 35 3.12 -3.56 2.90
C LEU A 35 2.62 -3.08 4.27
N PRO A 36 3.21 -2.01 4.84
CA PRO A 36 2.83 -1.56 6.16
C PRO A 36 1.44 -0.89 6.13
N ALA A 37 0.59 -1.29 7.07
CA ALA A 37 -0.78 -0.79 7.19
C ALA A 37 -1.24 -0.66 8.63
N VAL A 38 -2.21 0.22 8.82
CA VAL A 38 -2.90 0.43 10.09
C VAL A 38 -4.27 -0.25 10.03
N ARG A 39 -4.60 -0.99 11.08
CA ARG A 39 -5.94 -1.58 11.23
C ARG A 39 -6.88 -0.55 11.87
N VAL A 40 -7.95 -0.21 11.15
CA VAL A 40 -9.01 0.69 11.62
C VAL A 40 -10.31 -0.10 11.66
N GLY A 41 -10.68 -0.54 12.88
CA GLY A 41 -11.81 -1.45 13.09
C GLY A 41 -11.62 -2.79 12.38
N ARG A 42 -12.51 -3.08 11.42
CA ARG A 42 -12.50 -4.34 10.63
C ARG A 42 -11.78 -4.20 9.29
N SER A 43 -11.23 -3.02 8.98
CA SER A 43 -10.60 -2.74 7.70
C SER A 43 -9.14 -2.32 7.88
N PHE A 44 -8.35 -2.52 6.84
CA PHE A 44 -6.99 -2.01 6.76
C PHE A 44 -6.95 -0.67 6.02
N ARG A 45 -5.98 0.14 6.42
CA ARG A 45 -5.65 1.44 5.84
C ARG A 45 -4.16 1.47 5.59
N VAL A 46 -3.78 1.73 4.35
CA VAL A 46 -2.38 1.79 3.91
C VAL A 46 -2.01 3.25 3.73
N ASN A 47 -0.84 3.66 4.18
CA ASN A 47 -0.37 5.01 3.91
C ASN A 47 0.02 5.12 2.43
N GLU A 48 -0.35 6.21 1.77
CA GLU A 48 -0.01 6.45 0.36
C GLU A 48 1.51 6.38 0.11
N THR A 49 2.32 6.97 0.99
CA THR A 49 3.78 6.92 0.90
C THR A 49 4.30 5.49 0.95
N ALA A 50 3.74 4.64 1.81
CA ALA A 50 4.14 3.24 1.90
C ALA A 50 3.86 2.44 0.60
N VAL A 51 2.79 2.78 -0.14
CA VAL A 51 2.52 2.16 -1.44
C VAL A 51 3.54 2.62 -2.48
N SER A 52 3.86 3.91 -2.50
CA SER A 52 4.89 4.46 -3.38
C SER A 52 6.26 3.85 -3.10
N GLU A 53 6.67 3.80 -1.82
CA GLU A 53 7.92 3.18 -1.38
C GLU A 53 7.98 1.69 -1.77
N TYR A 54 6.88 0.95 -1.60
CA TYR A 54 6.81 -0.45 -2.02
C TYR A 54 6.99 -0.60 -3.54
N LEU A 55 6.34 0.25 -4.35
CA LEU A 55 6.48 0.22 -5.81
C LEU A 55 7.90 0.60 -6.26
N GLU A 56 8.51 1.60 -5.63
CA GLU A 56 9.89 2.03 -5.89
C GLU A 56 10.91 0.96 -5.49
N SER A 57 10.70 0.31 -4.33
CA SER A 57 11.55 -0.79 -3.87
C SER A 57 11.40 -2.06 -4.73
N SER A 58 10.25 -2.24 -5.37
CA SER A 58 9.95 -3.40 -6.22
C SER A 58 10.44 -3.23 -7.67
N VAL A 59 11.11 -2.12 -8.01
CA VAL A 59 11.72 -1.90 -9.34
C VAL A 59 12.93 -2.83 -9.59
N TYR A 60 13.35 -3.64 -8.60
CA TYR A 60 14.46 -4.57 -8.75
C TYR A 60 14.04 -6.03 -8.93
N ASP A 61 14.56 -6.59 -10.03
CA ASP A 61 14.81 -7.99 -10.33
C ASP A 61 13.61 -8.87 -10.74
N VAL A 62 13.30 -8.79 -12.03
CA VAL A 62 13.01 -10.00 -12.80
C VAL A 62 14.17 -10.21 -13.77
N GLY A 63 15.09 -11.11 -13.40
CA GLY A 63 16.03 -11.72 -14.34
C GLY A 63 15.34 -12.47 -15.47
#